data_AF-A0A7R9DM60-F1
#
_entry.id   AF-A0A7R9DM60-F1
#
_cell.length_a   1.000
_cell.length_b   1.000
_cell.length_c   1.000
_cell.angle_alpha   90.00
_cell.angle_beta   90.00
_cell.angle_gamma   90.00
#
_symmetry.space_group_name_H-M   'P 1'
#
loop_
_entity.id
_entity.type
_entity.pdbx_description
1 polymer ?
#
loop_
_entity_poly.entity_id
_entity_poly.type
_entity_poly.pdbx_seq_one_letter_code
_entity_poly.pdbx_strand_id
1 'polypeptide(L)'
;MLWGQMASHDLALVPMVQIGTEGIQCCSDDGESILPARLMHPACMPIFISSEDRFYSAFSQHCMNFVRSMTTVGQDCKLSSAEQLNEVTSYLDLSPVYGSSKSTGDALRTLCGGRLKASRYKGQQHLPSVQNKTSRCDVRNSSEACYSAGDIRVNQNPQLTVLHTILLREHNRVARVLCTLNPHWDDERVYQEARRIVIAEFQHITYYEWLSIFLGN
;
A
#
# COMPACT_ATOMS: atom_id res chain seq x y z
N MET A 1 -15.78 -5.26 5.15
CA MET A 1 -15.17 -3.95 4.85
C MET A 1 -13.64 -4.03 4.77
N LEU A 2 -12.91 -4.36 5.84
CA LEU A 2 -11.44 -4.36 5.86
C LEU A 2 -10.79 -5.38 4.90
N TRP A 3 -11.34 -6.60 4.83
CA TRP A 3 -10.82 -7.63 3.93
C TRP A 3 -10.86 -7.20 2.46
N GLY A 4 -11.94 -6.54 2.04
CA GLY A 4 -12.07 -6.01 0.68
C GLY A 4 -11.02 -4.93 0.36
N GLN A 5 -10.67 -4.08 1.33
CA GLN A 5 -9.57 -3.11 1.16
C GLN A 5 -8.23 -3.84 0.97
N MET A 6 -7.95 -4.86 1.78
CA MET A 6 -6.73 -5.67 1.65
C MET A 6 -6.64 -6.38 0.30
N ALA A 7 -7.73 -7.01 -0.14
CA ALA A 7 -7.80 -7.66 -1.46
C ALA A 7 -7.63 -6.66 -2.60
N SER A 8 -8.23 -5.47 -2.50
CA SER A 8 -8.02 -4.40 -3.48
C SER A 8 -6.56 -3.94 -3.52
N HIS A 9 -5.88 -3.88 -2.37
CA HIS A 9 -4.48 -3.47 -2.32
C HIS A 9 -3.55 -4.53 -2.93
N ASP A 10 -3.93 -5.81 -2.86
CA ASP A 10 -3.18 -6.90 -3.50
C ASP A 10 -3.31 -6.90 -5.02
N LEU A 11 -4.44 -6.42 -5.55
CA LEU A 11 -4.73 -6.46 -6.98
C LEU A 11 -4.34 -5.19 -7.74
N ALA A 12 -4.42 -4.02 -7.09
CA ALA A 12 -4.28 -2.76 -7.79
C ALA A 12 -3.66 -1.64 -6.95
N LEU A 13 -2.71 -0.94 -7.58
CA LEU A 13 -2.17 0.35 -7.14
C LEU A 13 -1.89 1.19 -8.38
N VAL A 14 -2.65 2.28 -8.54
CA VAL A 14 -2.43 3.22 -9.63
C VAL A 14 -1.68 4.43 -9.06
N PRO A 15 -0.41 4.63 -9.43
CA PRO A 15 0.36 5.78 -8.96
C PRO A 15 -0.13 7.07 -9.61
N MET A 16 0.10 8.19 -8.94
CA MET A 16 -0.12 9.54 -9.48
C MET A 16 1.17 10.08 -10.10
N VAL A 17 1.05 11.00 -11.06
CA VAL A 17 2.22 11.67 -11.62
C VAL A 17 2.94 12.44 -10.51
N GLN A 18 4.27 12.35 -10.49
CA GLN A 18 5.15 13.00 -9.51
C GLN A 18 6.32 13.70 -10.23
N ILE A 19 6.90 14.70 -9.57
CA ILE A 19 8.13 15.36 -10.04
C ILE A 19 9.28 14.87 -9.15
N GLY A 20 10.09 13.95 -9.67
CA GLY A 20 11.11 13.28 -8.86
C GLY A 20 10.46 12.46 -7.74
N THR A 21 10.68 12.86 -6.48
CA THR A 21 10.07 12.24 -5.28
C THR A 21 8.98 13.11 -4.65
N GLU A 22 8.64 14.24 -5.25
CA GLU A 22 7.70 15.21 -4.71
C GLU A 22 6.34 15.13 -5.41
N GLY A 23 5.29 15.40 -4.62
CA GLY A 23 3.92 15.50 -5.13
C GLY A 23 3.73 16.76 -5.98
N ILE A 24 2.70 16.74 -6.82
CA ILE A 24 2.31 17.89 -7.63
C ILE A 24 1.23 18.68 -6.87
N GLN A 25 1.44 19.99 -6.77
CA GLN A 25 0.49 20.93 -6.19
C GLN A 25 -0.31 21.62 -7.31
N CYS A 26 -1.64 21.61 -7.20
CA CYS A 26 -2.60 22.14 -8.15
C CYS A 26 -3.49 23.24 -7.55
N CYS A 27 -3.54 23.33 -6.22
CA CYS A 27 -4.19 24.39 -5.46
C CYS A 27 -3.16 25.32 -4.83
N SER A 28 -3.54 26.54 -4.45
CA SER A 28 -2.74 27.35 -3.53
C SER A 28 -2.51 26.59 -2.21
N ASP A 29 -1.47 26.96 -1.46
CA ASP A 29 -1.09 26.27 -0.22
C ASP A 29 -2.20 26.33 0.85
N ASP A 30 -3.01 27.38 0.81
CA ASP A 30 -4.20 27.60 1.65
C ASP A 30 -5.47 26.88 1.13
N GLY A 31 -5.43 26.32 -0.08
CA GLY A 31 -6.58 25.67 -0.71
C GLY A 31 -7.70 26.62 -1.14
N GLU A 32 -7.50 27.94 -1.06
CA GLU A 32 -8.52 28.95 -1.42
C GLU A 32 -8.68 29.12 -2.93
N SER A 33 -7.69 28.71 -3.74
CA SER A 33 -7.72 28.92 -5.19
C SER A 33 -7.04 27.80 -5.98
N ILE A 34 -7.44 27.66 -7.23
CA ILE A 34 -6.73 26.84 -8.21
C ILE A 34 -5.51 27.64 -8.71
N LEU A 35 -4.36 26.97 -8.86
CA LEU A 35 -3.16 27.63 -9.38
C LEU A 35 -3.39 28.19 -10.80
N PRO A 36 -2.80 29.34 -11.13
CA PRO A 36 -2.94 29.92 -12.47
C PRO A 36 -2.29 29.01 -13.52
N ALA A 37 -2.84 28.99 -14.74
CA ALA A 37 -2.44 28.08 -15.82
C ALA A 37 -0.92 28.04 -16.09
N ARG A 38 -0.21 29.16 -15.89
CA ARG A 38 1.26 29.25 -16.06
C ARG A 38 2.09 28.49 -15.01
N LEU A 39 1.51 28.22 -13.83
CA LEU A 39 2.14 27.50 -12.72
C LEU A 39 1.57 26.08 -12.58
N MET A 40 0.51 25.76 -13.33
CA MET A 40 -0.20 24.50 -13.21
C MET A 40 0.49 23.43 -14.03
N HIS A 41 0.88 22.33 -13.37
CA HIS A 41 1.45 21.18 -14.06
C HIS A 41 0.41 20.52 -15.00
N PRO A 42 0.78 19.99 -16.18
CA PRO A 42 -0.17 19.36 -17.10
C PRO A 42 -0.97 18.17 -16.53
N ALA A 43 -0.46 17.55 -15.47
CA ALA A 43 -1.13 16.45 -14.75
C ALA A 43 -2.14 16.94 -13.70
N CYS A 44 -2.27 18.24 -13.47
CA CYS A 44 -3.24 18.77 -12.53
C CYS A 44 -4.67 18.59 -13.03
N MET A 45 -5.54 18.15 -12.14
CA MET A 45 -6.98 18.08 -12.37
C MET A 45 -7.70 18.45 -11.06
N PRO A 46 -7.50 19.68 -10.55
CA PRO A 46 -7.98 20.08 -9.24
C PRO A 46 -9.51 20.00 -9.18
N ILE A 47 -10.03 19.64 -8.00
CA ILE A 47 -11.46 19.58 -7.75
C ILE A 47 -11.88 20.95 -7.23
N PHE A 48 -12.73 21.64 -8.00
CA PHE A 48 -13.34 22.89 -7.57
C PHE A 48 -14.36 22.63 -6.45
N ILE A 49 -14.24 23.38 -5.36
CA ILE A 49 -15.18 23.36 -4.24
C ILE A 49 -16.01 24.64 -4.28
N SER A 50 -17.33 24.49 -4.33
CA SER A 50 -18.27 25.60 -4.35
C SER A 50 -18.13 26.47 -3.09
N SER A 51 -18.31 27.78 -3.23
CA SER A 51 -18.43 28.68 -2.07
C SER A 51 -19.67 28.40 -1.21
N GLU A 52 -20.65 27.70 -1.77
CA GLU A 52 -21.86 27.24 -1.07
C GLU A 52 -21.70 25.83 -0.48
N ASP A 53 -20.51 25.22 -0.57
CA ASP A 53 -20.26 23.91 0.01
C ASP A 53 -20.47 23.96 1.54
N ARG A 54 -21.33 23.07 2.04
CA ARG A 54 -21.77 23.07 3.44
C ARG A 54 -20.64 22.85 4.44
N PHE A 55 -19.59 22.12 4.07
CA PHE A 55 -18.48 21.81 4.95
C PHE A 55 -17.31 22.78 4.72
N TYR A 56 -16.88 22.94 3.47
CA TYR A 56 -15.65 23.64 3.13
C TYR A 56 -15.76 25.16 3.16
N SER A 57 -16.97 25.74 3.02
CA SER A 57 -17.18 27.19 3.12
C SER A 57 -16.77 27.76 4.47
N ALA A 58 -16.88 26.97 5.55
CA ALA A 58 -16.44 27.37 6.88
C ALA A 58 -14.92 27.50 7.03
N PHE A 59 -14.14 26.96 6.08
CA PHE A 59 -12.68 26.94 6.08
C PHE A 59 -12.08 27.75 4.92
N SER A 60 -12.89 28.53 4.20
CA SER A 60 -12.49 29.26 2.98
C SER A 60 -11.88 28.37 1.89
N GLN A 61 -12.13 27.06 1.91
CA GLN A 61 -11.51 26.13 0.96
C GLN A 61 -12.34 26.05 -0.33
N HIS A 62 -11.72 26.38 -1.46
CA HIS A 62 -12.35 26.36 -2.79
C HIS A 62 -11.63 25.45 -3.81
N CYS A 63 -10.53 24.83 -3.40
CA CYS A 63 -9.76 23.91 -4.22
C CYS A 63 -9.32 22.68 -3.40
N MET A 64 -9.57 21.50 -3.94
CA MET A 64 -9.01 20.25 -3.45
C MET A 64 -7.98 19.71 -4.44
N ASN A 65 -6.77 19.48 -3.93
CA ASN A 65 -5.63 19.06 -4.75
C ASN A 65 -5.90 17.67 -5.34
N PHE A 66 -5.83 17.57 -6.67
CA PHE A 66 -5.99 16.30 -7.37
C PHE A 66 -5.09 16.25 -8.59
N VAL A 67 -4.34 15.15 -8.70
CA VAL A 67 -3.32 14.92 -9.71
C VAL A 67 -3.69 13.65 -10.47
N ARG A 68 -3.59 13.71 -11.80
CA ARG A 68 -3.91 12.58 -12.66
C ARG A 68 -2.97 11.40 -12.40
N SER A 69 -3.51 10.19 -12.57
CA SER A 69 -2.75 8.94 -12.55
C SER A 69 -1.64 8.92 -13.60
N MET A 70 -0.55 8.23 -13.30
CA MET A 70 0.48 7.95 -14.31
C MET A 70 -0.08 7.02 -15.38
N THR A 71 0.32 7.30 -16.62
CA THR A 71 -0.07 6.51 -17.78
C THR A 71 1.12 5.71 -18.30
N THR A 72 0.85 4.54 -18.85
CA THR A 72 1.83 3.72 -19.55
C THR A 72 1.65 3.85 -21.07
N VAL A 73 2.67 3.47 -21.82
CA VAL A 73 2.59 3.37 -23.28
C VAL A 73 2.02 1.98 -23.63
N GLY A 74 1.15 1.91 -24.64
CA GLY A 74 0.68 0.64 -25.18
C GLY A 74 1.84 -0.24 -25.67
N GLN A 75 1.64 -1.57 -25.70
CA GLN A 75 2.69 -2.52 -26.07
C GLN A 75 3.29 -2.28 -27.47
N ASP A 76 2.54 -1.68 -28.38
CA ASP A 76 2.97 -1.38 -29.74
C ASP A 76 3.59 0.01 -29.90
N CYS A 77 3.78 0.75 -28.80
CA CYS A 77 4.31 2.12 -28.76
C CYS A 77 3.59 3.10 -29.70
N LYS A 78 2.31 2.86 -30.01
CA LYS A 78 1.52 3.75 -30.85
C LYS A 78 0.71 4.73 -30.01
N LEU A 79 0.46 5.89 -30.61
CA LEU A 79 -0.49 6.86 -30.08
C LEU A 79 -1.86 6.18 -29.98
N SER A 80 -2.35 6.11 -28.74
CA SER A 80 -3.58 5.43 -28.36
C SER A 80 -4.21 6.17 -27.19
N SER A 81 -5.33 5.66 -26.70
CA SER A 81 -5.94 6.13 -25.46
C SER A 81 -4.95 6.03 -24.29
N ALA A 82 -5.07 6.93 -23.33
CA ALA A 82 -4.24 6.91 -22.13
C ALA A 82 -4.63 5.75 -21.21
N GLU A 83 -3.73 4.78 -21.05
CA GLU A 83 -3.88 3.63 -20.14
C GLU A 83 -3.10 3.85 -18.85
N GLN A 84 -3.69 3.56 -17.69
CA GLN A 84 -3.02 3.75 -16.38
C GLN A 84 -2.12 2.56 -16.02
N LEU A 85 -1.05 2.84 -15.28
CA LEU A 85 -0.16 1.81 -14.77
C LEU A 85 -0.74 1.15 -13.50
N ASN A 86 -0.58 -0.17 -13.38
CA ASN A 86 -0.73 -0.89 -12.12
C ASN A 86 0.66 -1.25 -11.58
N GLU A 87 1.03 -0.73 -10.40
CA GLU A 87 2.34 -0.94 -9.78
C GLU A 87 2.46 -2.24 -8.96
N VAL A 88 1.35 -2.94 -8.74
CA VAL A 88 1.36 -4.23 -8.03
C VAL A 88 1.09 -5.41 -8.97
N THR A 89 1.40 -6.61 -8.48
CA THR A 89 1.05 -7.85 -9.17
C THR A 89 -0.47 -7.96 -9.33
N SER A 90 -0.95 -8.49 -10.45
CA SER A 90 -2.40 -8.63 -10.69
C SER A 90 -2.99 -9.90 -10.06
N TYR A 91 -2.16 -10.73 -9.41
CA TYR A 91 -2.58 -11.97 -8.76
C TYR A 91 -2.97 -11.69 -7.32
N LEU A 92 -3.84 -12.54 -6.74
CA LEU A 92 -4.04 -12.58 -5.29
C LEU A 92 -2.86 -13.31 -4.63
N ASP A 93 -1.69 -12.68 -4.59
CA ASP A 93 -0.43 -13.27 -4.13
C ASP A 93 0.13 -12.61 -2.86
N LEU A 94 -0.74 -11.88 -2.15
CA LEU A 94 -0.45 -11.20 -0.90
C LEU A 94 0.75 -10.24 -0.99
N SER A 95 0.90 -9.59 -2.14
CA SER A 95 1.87 -8.55 -2.41
C SER A 95 1.86 -7.40 -1.40
N PRO A 96 0.77 -7.06 -0.68
CA PRO A 96 0.83 -6.03 0.37
C PRO A 96 1.67 -6.44 1.58
N VAL A 97 1.95 -7.74 1.75
CA VAL A 97 2.86 -8.26 2.78
C VAL A 97 4.26 -8.49 2.21
N TYR A 98 4.36 -9.04 1.00
CA TYR A 98 5.63 -9.52 0.43
C TYR A 98 6.30 -8.54 -0.56
N GLY A 99 5.61 -7.49 -0.97
CA GLY A 99 6.03 -6.54 -2.00
C GLY A 99 5.85 -7.09 -3.41
N SER A 100 5.70 -6.17 -4.37
CA SER A 100 5.51 -6.48 -5.79
C SER A 100 6.81 -6.50 -6.60
N SER A 101 7.95 -6.38 -5.92
CA SER A 101 9.29 -6.44 -6.52
C SER A 101 10.24 -7.23 -5.64
N LYS A 102 11.26 -7.85 -6.24
CA LYS A 102 12.27 -8.61 -5.51
C LYS A 102 13.01 -7.75 -4.47
N SER A 103 13.35 -6.51 -4.83
CA SER A 103 14.05 -5.59 -3.93
C SER A 103 13.21 -5.25 -2.69
N THR A 104 11.92 -4.97 -2.87
CA THR A 104 11.00 -4.73 -1.74
C THR A 104 10.85 -5.97 -0.87
N GLY A 105 10.64 -7.15 -1.48
CA GLY A 105 10.51 -8.39 -0.74
C GLY A 105 11.76 -8.75 0.07
N ASP A 106 12.95 -8.64 -0.52
CA ASP A 106 14.23 -8.88 0.17
C ASP A 106 14.45 -7.87 1.31
N ALA A 107 14.09 -6.60 1.10
CA ALA A 107 14.21 -5.56 2.12
C ALA A 107 13.31 -5.83 3.34
N LEU A 108 12.17 -6.51 3.17
CA LEU A 108 11.24 -6.85 4.24
C LEU A 108 11.66 -8.10 5.04
N ARG A 109 12.58 -8.91 4.52
CA ARG A 109 13.03 -10.15 5.17
C ARG A 109 14.13 -9.91 6.19
N THR A 110 14.18 -10.76 7.22
CA THR A 110 15.34 -10.83 8.12
C THR A 110 16.50 -11.60 7.51
N LEU A 111 16.25 -12.34 6.43
CA LEU A 111 17.20 -13.30 5.81
C LEU A 111 17.70 -14.32 6.84
N CYS A 112 16.84 -14.70 7.79
CA CYS A 112 17.15 -15.68 8.81
C CYS A 112 15.88 -16.46 9.24
N GLY A 113 15.89 -17.78 9.01
CA GLY A 113 14.79 -18.69 9.34
C GLY A 113 13.52 -18.44 8.53
N GLY A 114 13.66 -17.88 7.33
CA GLY A 114 12.59 -17.55 6.40
C GLY A 114 11.64 -16.46 6.88
N ARG A 115 12.05 -15.59 7.82
CA ARG A 115 11.17 -14.64 8.52
C ARG A 115 11.14 -13.25 7.89
N LEU A 116 10.02 -12.56 8.12
CA LEU A 116 9.87 -11.12 7.88
C LEU A 116 10.35 -10.30 9.09
N LYS A 117 10.94 -9.14 8.81
CA LYS A 117 11.35 -8.16 9.82
C LYS A 117 10.13 -7.70 10.60
N ALA A 118 10.28 -7.60 11.92
CA ALA A 118 9.23 -7.13 12.81
C ALA A 118 9.84 -6.26 13.92
N SER A 119 9.12 -5.21 14.32
CA SER A 119 9.42 -4.50 15.56
C SER A 119 8.85 -5.29 16.76
N ARG A 120 9.47 -5.19 17.92
CA ARG A 120 8.92 -5.75 19.17
C ARG A 120 8.48 -4.62 20.08
N TYR A 121 7.20 -4.64 20.46
CA TYR A 121 6.64 -3.73 21.45
C TYR A 121 5.84 -4.52 22.47
N LYS A 122 6.16 -4.37 23.77
CA LYS A 122 5.55 -5.13 24.88
C LYS A 122 5.49 -6.65 24.61
N GLY A 123 6.58 -7.21 24.07
CA GLY A 123 6.70 -8.64 23.74
C GLY A 123 5.99 -9.08 22.45
N GLN A 124 5.14 -8.24 21.86
CA GLN A 124 4.41 -8.57 20.63
C GLN A 124 5.14 -8.11 19.36
N GLN A 125 4.96 -8.84 18.26
CA GLN A 125 5.49 -8.44 16.95
C GLN A 125 4.58 -7.39 16.31
N HIS A 126 5.17 -6.30 15.84
CA HIS A 126 4.51 -5.28 15.03
C HIS A 126 5.25 -5.13 13.70
N LEU A 127 4.61 -4.50 12.72
CA LEU A 127 5.28 -4.12 11.49
C LEU A 127 6.54 -3.28 11.80
N PRO A 128 7.60 -3.36 10.97
CA PRO A 128 8.76 -2.47 11.08
C PRO A 128 8.35 -0.99 11.02
N SER A 129 9.00 -0.14 11.80
CA SER A 129 8.84 1.31 11.68
C SER A 129 9.61 1.84 10.46
N VAL A 130 9.05 2.83 9.78
CA VAL A 130 9.77 3.62 8.78
C VAL A 130 10.84 4.47 9.50
N GLN A 131 12.01 4.61 8.89
CA GLN A 131 13.11 5.45 9.40
C GLN A 131 12.79 6.95 9.26
N ASN A 132 12.47 7.39 8.04
CA ASN A 132 12.03 8.76 7.77
C ASN A 132 10.49 8.83 7.77
N LYS A 133 9.88 9.06 8.93
CA LYS A 133 8.41 8.96 9.08
C LYS A 133 7.66 10.06 8.33
N THR A 134 8.19 11.29 8.35
CA THR A 134 7.55 12.46 7.71
C THR A 134 7.48 12.36 6.19
N SER A 135 8.33 11.55 5.56
CA SER A 135 8.28 11.35 4.11
C SER A 135 7.23 10.32 3.66
N ARG A 136 6.60 9.60 4.60
CA ARG A 136 5.63 8.53 4.29
C ARG A 136 4.31 8.63 5.02
N CYS A 137 4.30 9.26 6.18
CA CYS A 137 3.13 9.41 7.02
C CYS A 137 3.02 10.88 7.44
N ASP A 138 1.79 11.36 7.54
CA ASP A 138 1.50 12.64 8.18
C ASP A 138 1.61 12.45 9.71
N VAL A 139 2.81 12.76 10.24
CA VAL A 139 3.13 12.61 11.66
C VAL A 139 3.57 13.94 12.25
N ARG A 140 3.12 14.26 13.47
CA ARG A 140 3.52 15.52 14.14
C ARG A 140 4.90 15.44 14.76
N ASN A 141 5.34 14.23 15.11
CA ASN A 141 6.65 13.99 15.71
C ASN A 141 7.12 12.54 15.48
N SER A 142 8.39 12.27 15.78
CA SER A 142 9.02 10.96 15.55
C SER A 142 8.50 9.84 16.46
N SER A 143 7.71 10.13 17.50
CA SER A 143 7.12 9.11 18.38
C SER A 143 5.86 8.47 17.80
N GLU A 144 5.21 9.12 16.82
CA GLU A 144 4.01 8.62 16.19
C GLU A 144 4.28 7.38 15.32
N ALA A 145 3.27 6.54 15.16
CA ALA A 145 3.41 5.27 14.44
C ALA A 145 3.41 5.50 12.93
N CYS A 146 4.40 4.92 12.24
CA CYS A 146 4.47 4.89 10.79
C CYS A 146 5.20 3.60 10.39
N TYR A 147 4.50 2.70 9.72
CA TYR A 147 4.94 1.34 9.47
C TYR A 147 5.36 1.12 8.01
N SER A 148 6.20 0.11 7.79
CA SER A 148 6.60 -0.37 6.48
C SER A 148 6.05 -1.77 6.24
N ALA A 149 5.58 -2.02 5.02
CA ALA A 149 5.11 -3.33 4.54
C ALA A 149 5.39 -3.47 3.03
N GLY A 150 4.83 -4.49 2.39
CA GLY A 150 4.91 -4.70 0.94
C GLY A 150 4.16 -3.64 0.13
N ASP A 151 3.07 -3.11 0.66
CA ASP A 151 2.29 -2.03 0.06
C ASP A 151 2.48 -0.70 0.81
N ILE A 152 2.54 0.41 0.06
CA ILE A 152 2.80 1.75 0.60
C ILE A 152 1.63 2.32 1.41
N ARG A 153 0.41 1.81 1.19
CA ARG A 153 -0.83 2.30 1.81
C ARG A 153 -1.11 1.65 3.18
N VAL A 154 -0.15 0.91 3.73
CA VAL A 154 -0.28 0.21 5.04
C VAL A 154 -0.70 1.12 6.19
N ASN A 155 -0.42 2.43 6.13
CA ASN A 155 -0.75 3.42 7.16
C ASN A 155 -2.03 4.23 6.85
N GLN A 156 -2.80 3.88 5.82
CA GLN A 156 -3.98 4.66 5.42
C GLN A 156 -5.06 4.70 6.50
N ASN A 157 -5.23 3.62 7.26
CA ASN A 157 -6.04 3.60 8.48
C ASN A 157 -5.51 2.52 9.44
N PRO A 158 -5.71 2.68 10.77
CA PRO A 158 -5.20 1.74 11.76
C PRO A 158 -5.69 0.30 11.58
N GLN A 159 -6.93 0.12 11.12
CA GLN A 159 -7.53 -1.20 10.96
C GLN A 159 -6.86 -2.00 9.84
N LEU A 160 -6.49 -1.36 8.73
CA LEU A 160 -5.68 -1.96 7.67
C LEU A 160 -4.30 -2.35 8.21
N THR A 161 -3.63 -1.46 8.96
CA THR A 161 -2.33 -1.74 9.59
C THR A 161 -2.40 -2.97 10.51
N VAL A 162 -3.50 -3.16 11.25
CA VAL A 162 -3.72 -4.34 12.09
C VAL A 162 -3.78 -5.61 11.24
N LEU A 163 -4.48 -5.59 10.11
CA LEU A 163 -4.57 -6.75 9.22
C LEU A 163 -3.21 -7.13 8.62
N HIS A 164 -2.42 -6.15 8.16
CA HIS A 164 -1.03 -6.37 7.76
C HIS A 164 -0.19 -6.97 8.90
N THR A 165 -0.38 -6.51 10.13
CA THR A 165 0.33 -7.04 11.30
C THR A 165 -0.05 -8.50 11.58
N ILE A 166 -1.33 -8.86 11.44
CA ILE A 166 -1.81 -10.24 11.61
C ILE A 166 -1.14 -11.15 10.57
N LEU A 167 -1.14 -10.76 9.30
CA LEU A 167 -0.55 -11.57 8.23
C LEU A 167 0.97 -11.71 8.36
N LEU A 168 1.67 -10.65 8.80
CA LEU A 168 3.10 -10.73 9.12
C LEU A 168 3.36 -11.71 10.28
N ARG A 169 2.53 -11.67 11.33
CA ARG A 169 2.64 -12.59 12.46
C ARG A 169 2.39 -14.02 12.01
N GLU A 170 1.44 -14.23 11.11
CA GLU A 170 1.10 -15.54 10.56
C GLU A 170 2.25 -16.11 9.74
N HIS A 171 2.82 -15.33 8.81
CA HIS A 171 4.03 -15.73 8.09
C HIS A 171 5.16 -16.15 9.04
N ASN A 172 5.44 -15.33 10.06
CA ASN A 172 6.48 -15.65 11.04
C ASN A 172 6.14 -16.85 11.94
N ARG A 173 4.86 -17.17 12.14
CA ARG A 173 4.40 -18.38 12.84
C ARG A 173 4.64 -19.60 11.98
N VAL A 174 4.21 -19.59 10.71
CA VAL A 174 4.40 -20.68 9.74
C VAL A 174 5.88 -20.95 9.52
N ALA A 175 6.69 -19.91 9.27
CA ALA A 175 8.14 -20.05 9.08
C ALA A 175 8.83 -20.73 10.28
N ARG A 176 8.45 -20.35 11.51
CA ARG A 176 8.97 -21.00 12.73
C ARG A 176 8.64 -22.49 12.79
N VAL A 177 7.39 -22.86 12.49
CA VAL A 177 6.97 -24.27 12.47
C VAL A 177 7.72 -25.03 11.37
N LEU A 178 7.85 -24.46 10.17
CA LEU A 178 8.56 -25.09 9.06
C LEU A 178 10.05 -25.31 9.36
N CYS A 179 10.73 -24.35 10.02
CA CYS A 179 12.10 -24.53 10.48
C CYS A 179 12.24 -25.69 11.47
N THR A 180 11.28 -25.86 12.39
CA THR A 180 11.30 -26.97 13.35
C THR A 180 11.05 -28.32 12.68
N LEU A 181 10.11 -28.38 11.74
CA LEU A 181 9.77 -29.61 11.01
C LEU A 181 10.84 -30.00 9.98
N ASN A 182 11.51 -29.02 9.38
CA ASN A 182 12.49 -29.23 8.32
C ASN A 182 13.83 -28.54 8.66
N PRO A 183 14.62 -29.08 9.61
CA PRO A 183 15.90 -28.47 10.00
C PRO A 183 16.94 -28.39 8.88
N HIS A 184 16.73 -29.12 7.78
CA HIS A 184 17.60 -29.17 6.61
C HIS A 184 17.28 -28.11 5.55
N TRP A 185 16.20 -27.34 5.71
CA TRP A 185 15.85 -26.25 4.79
C TRP A 185 16.69 -25.00 5.07
N ASP A 186 17.09 -24.33 4.00
CA ASP A 186 17.72 -23.02 4.09
C ASP A 186 16.69 -21.89 4.29
N ASP A 187 17.18 -20.65 4.49
CA ASP A 187 16.33 -19.48 4.70
C ASP A 187 15.33 -19.25 3.56
N GLU A 188 15.81 -19.38 2.32
CA GLU A 188 15.00 -19.12 1.13
C GLU A 188 13.87 -20.13 1.00
N ARG A 189 14.15 -21.42 1.19
CA ARG A 189 13.14 -22.47 1.14
C ARG A 189 12.07 -22.25 2.18
N VAL A 190 12.44 -21.92 3.42
CA VAL A 190 11.48 -21.64 4.48
C VAL A 190 10.63 -20.41 4.15
N TYR A 191 11.25 -19.32 3.66
CA TYR A 191 10.53 -18.12 3.28
C TYR A 191 9.49 -18.38 2.18
N GLN A 192 9.89 -19.07 1.11
CA GLN A 192 9.01 -19.33 -0.03
C GLN A 192 7.86 -20.29 0.34
N GLU A 193 8.13 -21.32 1.14
CA GLU A 193 7.07 -22.24 1.58
C GLU A 193 6.11 -21.59 2.59
N ALA A 194 6.62 -20.77 3.52
CA ALA A 194 5.77 -19.98 4.41
C ALA A 194 4.92 -18.97 3.62
N ARG A 195 5.53 -18.27 2.66
CA ARG A 195 4.83 -17.35 1.74
C ARG A 195 3.72 -18.09 0.98
N ARG A 196 4.00 -19.25 0.40
CA ARG A 196 3.04 -20.06 -0.36
C ARG A 196 1.83 -20.47 0.49
N ILE A 197 2.05 -20.91 1.73
CA ILE A 197 0.97 -21.32 2.65
C ILE A 197 0.08 -20.12 2.99
N VAL A 198 0.66 -19.00 3.41
CA VAL A 198 -0.14 -17.82 3.81
C VAL A 198 -0.88 -17.19 2.62
N ILE A 199 -0.31 -17.24 1.41
CA ILE A 199 -1.03 -16.86 0.19
C ILE A 199 -2.25 -17.77 -0.02
N ALA A 200 -2.09 -19.08 0.17
CA ALA A 200 -3.20 -20.02 0.02
C ALA A 200 -4.31 -19.78 1.07
N GLU A 201 -3.95 -19.47 2.32
CA GLU A 201 -4.90 -19.04 3.35
C GLU A 201 -5.66 -17.78 2.92
N PHE A 202 -4.94 -16.76 2.44
CA PHE A 202 -5.53 -15.51 1.96
C PHE A 202 -6.47 -15.71 0.77
N GLN A 203 -6.08 -16.52 -0.21
CA GLN A 203 -6.91 -16.88 -1.36
C GLN A 203 -8.16 -17.66 -0.91
N HIS A 204 -8.01 -18.63 0.00
CA HIS A 204 -9.14 -19.41 0.51
C HIS A 204 -10.18 -18.52 1.18
N ILE A 205 -9.76 -17.67 2.12
CA ILE A 205 -10.66 -16.72 2.80
C ILE A 205 -11.30 -15.79 1.77
N THR A 206 -10.53 -15.28 0.81
CA THR A 206 -11.05 -14.36 -0.21
C THR A 206 -12.14 -15.00 -1.07
N TYR A 207 -11.92 -16.19 -1.61
CA TYR A 207 -12.88 -16.84 -2.52
C TYR A 207 -14.04 -17.54 -1.82
N TYR A 208 -13.76 -18.29 -0.74
CA TYR A 208 -14.77 -19.15 -0.11
C TYR A 208 -15.59 -18.41 0.95
N GLU A 209 -14.95 -17.51 1.71
CA GLU A 209 -15.62 -16.83 2.82
C GLU A 209 -16.09 -15.42 2.46
N TRP A 210 -15.24 -14.62 1.81
CA TRP A 210 -15.53 -13.22 1.57
C TRP A 210 -16.34 -12.97 0.30
N LEU A 211 -15.92 -13.55 -0.84
CA LEU A 211 -16.51 -13.27 -2.14
C LEU A 211 -17.95 -13.80 -2.25
N SER A 212 -18.23 -14.95 -1.64
CA SER A 212 -19.58 -15.55 -1.58
C SER A 212 -20.58 -14.61 -0.90
N ILE A 213 -20.20 -13.99 0.22
CA ILE A 213 -21.05 -13.03 0.93
C ILE A 213 -21.15 -11.72 0.14
N PHE A 214 -20.08 -11.31 -0.55
CA PHE A 214 -20.04 -10.04 -1.27
C PHE A 214 -20.90 -10.04 -2.56
N LEU A 215 -20.80 -11.10 -3.36
CA LEU A 215 -21.56 -11.22 -4.62
C LEU A 215 -23.02 -11.62 -4.37
N GLY A 216 -23.30 -12.24 -3.23
CA GLY A 216 -24.58 -12.90 -2.96
C GLY A 216 -24.63 -14.30 -3.58
N ASN A 217 -25.65 -15.05 -3.16
CA ASN A 217 -25.94 -16.39 -3.70
C ASN A 217 -26.62 -16.32 -5.06
#